data_AF-A0A094KVN1-F1
#
_entry.id   AF-A0A094KVN1-F1
#
_cell.length_a   1.000
_cell.length_b   1.000
_cell.length_c   1.000
_cell.angle_alpha   90.00
_cell.angle_beta   90.00
_cell.angle_gamma   90.00
#
_symmetry.space_group_name_H-M   'P 1'
#
loop_
_entity.id
_entity.type
_entity.pdbx_description
1 polymer ?
#
loop_
_entity_poly.entity_id
_entity_poly.type
_entity_poly.pdbx_seq_one_letter_code
_entity_poly.pdbx_strand_id
1 'polypeptide(L)'
;EAKEQVLANLANFAYDPKNYEYLRQLQVLDLFLDTLTEDNETLVEFAIGGLCNLCLDKTNKDYILEANGVEPIINCLSSSNEETVMSAVTTLMYLTTPQSRQQTTALPVVECMLRFSLSASRRLSNLATVFLEDYCTQLQVEEARNLSKHTAVGIPLPKD
;
A
#
# COMPACT_ATOMS: atom_id res chain seq x y z
N GLU A 1 0.19 -21.08 9.56
CA GLU A 1 -0.99 -21.29 10.43
C GLU A 1 -1.02 -20.42 11.70
N ALA A 2 -0.29 -20.72 12.79
CA ALA A 2 -0.43 -19.93 14.04
C ALA A 2 -0.06 -18.44 13.88
N LYS A 3 1.04 -18.15 13.16
CA LYS A 3 1.44 -16.76 12.86
C LYS A 3 0.38 -16.02 12.03
N GLU A 4 -0.14 -16.67 10.99
CA GLU A 4 -1.18 -16.11 10.11
C GLU A 4 -2.46 -15.80 10.89
N GLN A 5 -2.89 -16.71 11.76
CA GLN A 5 -4.07 -16.48 12.62
C GLN A 5 -3.87 -15.29 13.58
N VAL A 6 -2.69 -15.17 14.18
CA VAL A 6 -2.36 -14.02 15.04
C VAL A 6 -2.39 -12.73 14.24
N LEU A 7 -1.74 -12.69 13.08
CA LEU A 7 -1.67 -11.50 12.25
C LEU A 7 -3.05 -11.09 11.70
N ALA A 8 -3.85 -12.05 11.26
CA ALA A 8 -5.23 -11.82 10.82
C ALA A 8 -6.08 -11.22 11.95
N ASN A 9 -5.97 -11.74 13.17
CA ASN A 9 -6.71 -11.21 14.31
C ASN A 9 -6.27 -9.78 14.67
N LEU A 10 -4.96 -9.50 14.64
CA LEU A 10 -4.44 -8.15 14.86
C LEU A 10 -4.94 -7.17 13.77
N ALA A 11 -4.94 -7.59 12.50
CA ALA A 11 -5.44 -6.78 11.39
C ALA A 11 -6.96 -6.49 11.51
N ASN A 12 -7.73 -7.46 12.00
CA ASN A 12 -9.15 -7.28 12.30
C ASN A 12 -9.37 -6.31 13.48
N PHE A 13 -8.56 -6.41 14.54
CA PHE A 13 -8.64 -5.48 15.68
C PHE A 13 -8.23 -4.05 15.30
N ALA A 14 -7.35 -3.89 14.32
CA ALA A 14 -6.96 -2.60 13.76
C ALA A 14 -8.09 -1.86 13.03
N TYR A 15 -9.25 -2.49 12.82
CA TYR A 15 -10.41 -1.79 12.26
C TYR A 15 -11.12 -0.88 13.28
N ASP A 16 -11.09 -1.20 14.58
CA ASP A 16 -11.75 -0.40 15.63
C ASP A 16 -10.76 0.59 16.27
N PRO A 17 -10.99 1.91 16.17
CA PRO A 17 -10.14 2.93 16.80
C PRO A 17 -9.93 2.76 18.30
N LYS A 18 -10.85 2.11 19.03
CA LYS A 18 -10.68 1.81 20.46
C LYS A 18 -9.45 0.94 20.74
N ASN A 19 -8.99 0.19 19.75
CA ASN A 19 -7.83 -0.69 19.90
C ASN A 19 -6.49 0.02 19.62
N TYR A 20 -6.49 1.21 19.03
CA TYR A 20 -5.26 1.83 18.51
C TYR A 20 -4.20 2.07 19.58
N GLU A 21 -4.60 2.50 20.76
CA GLU A 21 -3.66 2.70 21.87
C GLU A 21 -3.00 1.39 22.29
N TYR A 22 -3.79 0.32 22.43
CA TYR A 22 -3.27 -1.00 22.80
C TYR A 22 -2.37 -1.57 21.71
N LEU A 23 -2.73 -1.41 20.43
CA LEU A 23 -1.93 -1.88 19.31
C LEU A 23 -0.58 -1.14 19.21
N ARG A 24 -0.55 0.15 19.54
CA ARG A 24 0.72 0.90 19.70
C ARG A 24 1.55 0.41 20.87
N GLN A 25 0.94 0.21 22.05
CA GLN A 25 1.64 -0.31 23.23
C GLN A 25 2.25 -1.69 22.99
N LEU A 26 1.60 -2.51 22.16
CA LEU A 26 2.05 -3.84 21.76
C LEU A 26 2.99 -3.83 20.54
N GLN A 27 3.40 -2.67 20.04
CA GLN A 27 4.30 -2.52 18.88
C GLN A 27 3.79 -3.23 17.61
N VAL A 28 2.47 -3.25 17.42
CA VAL A 28 1.86 -3.96 16.29
C VAL A 28 2.16 -3.27 14.95
N LEU A 29 2.41 -1.96 14.95
CA LEU A 29 2.84 -1.25 13.75
C LEU A 29 4.21 -1.74 13.27
N ASP A 30 5.17 -1.89 14.17
CA ASP A 30 6.50 -2.42 13.84
C ASP A 30 6.39 -3.85 13.33
N LEU A 31 5.61 -4.68 14.04
CA LEU A 31 5.34 -6.06 13.63
C LEU A 31 4.78 -6.12 12.19
N PHE A 32 3.80 -5.28 11.85
CA PHE A 32 3.26 -5.26 10.49
C PHE A 32 4.29 -4.77 9.47
N LEU A 33 5.04 -3.69 9.76
CA LEU A 33 6.06 -3.16 8.86
C LEU A 33 7.15 -4.19 8.56
N ASP A 34 7.66 -4.88 9.59
CA ASP A 34 8.65 -5.94 9.43
C ASP A 34 8.10 -7.09 8.58
N THR A 35 6.84 -7.45 8.79
CA THR A 35 6.18 -8.56 8.07
C THR A 35 5.98 -8.28 6.58
N LEU A 36 6.00 -7.02 6.12
CA LEU A 36 5.88 -6.70 4.68
C LEU A 36 7.04 -7.25 3.84
N THR A 37 8.14 -7.65 4.47
CA THR A 37 9.35 -8.17 3.79
C THR A 37 9.47 -9.70 3.84
N GLU A 38 8.48 -10.39 4.41
CA GLU A 38 8.44 -11.85 4.48
C GLU A 38 8.03 -12.47 3.14
N ASP A 39 8.50 -13.69 2.87
CA ASP A 39 8.15 -14.43 1.63
C ASP A 39 6.70 -14.96 1.64
N ASN A 40 6.06 -15.04 2.81
CA ASN A 40 4.72 -15.58 2.94
C ASN A 40 3.67 -14.53 2.53
N GLU A 41 3.11 -14.69 1.33
CA GLU A 41 2.11 -13.79 0.77
C GLU A 41 0.89 -13.56 1.69
N THR A 42 0.44 -14.59 2.42
CA THR A 42 -0.69 -14.47 3.36
C THR A 42 -0.34 -13.59 4.57
N LEU A 43 0.89 -13.68 5.07
CA LEU A 43 1.36 -12.79 6.14
C LEU A 43 1.45 -11.34 5.65
N VAL A 44 2.00 -11.14 4.45
CA VAL A 44 2.10 -9.80 3.84
C VAL A 44 0.71 -9.20 3.63
N GLU A 45 -0.26 -9.97 3.13
CA GLU A 45 -1.65 -9.53 2.94
C GLU A 45 -2.27 -9.04 4.26
N PHE A 46 -2.16 -9.80 5.34
CA PHE A 46 -2.68 -9.40 6.64
C PHE A 46 -1.95 -8.19 7.22
N ALA A 47 -0.63 -8.11 7.05
CA ALA A 47 0.16 -6.98 7.53
C ALA A 47 -0.21 -5.67 6.83
N ILE A 48 -0.29 -5.67 5.49
CA ILE A 48 -0.66 -4.46 4.75
C ILE A 48 -2.12 -4.06 5.00
N GLY A 49 -3.04 -5.03 5.15
CA GLY A 49 -4.42 -4.78 5.53
C GLY A 49 -4.53 -4.14 6.92
N GLY A 50 -3.74 -4.62 7.89
CA GLY A 50 -3.63 -4.04 9.23
C GLY A 50 -3.10 -2.61 9.21
N LEU A 51 -2.02 -2.33 8.45
CA LEU A 51 -1.47 -0.98 8.28
C LEU A 51 -2.46 -0.03 7.60
N CYS A 52 -3.17 -0.51 6.57
CA CYS A 52 -4.21 0.26 5.89
C CYS A 52 -5.29 0.73 6.88
N ASN A 53 -5.74 -0.17 7.77
CA ASN A 53 -6.70 0.16 8.81
C ASN A 53 -6.13 1.15 9.85
N LEU A 54 -4.88 0.97 10.29
CA LEU A 54 -4.27 1.80 11.33
C LEU A 54 -3.94 3.22 10.87
N CYS A 55 -3.55 3.41 9.60
CA CYS A 55 -3.06 4.68 9.09
C CYS A 55 -4.15 5.77 8.91
N LEU A 56 -5.41 5.45 9.21
CA LEU A 56 -6.50 6.42 9.33
C LEU A 56 -6.33 7.33 10.56
N ASP A 57 -5.69 6.84 11.63
CA ASP A 57 -5.32 7.65 12.80
C ASP A 57 -4.07 8.48 12.52
N LYS A 58 -4.09 9.75 12.96
CA LYS A 58 -2.96 10.66 12.78
C LYS A 58 -1.70 10.14 13.47
N THR A 59 -1.81 9.62 14.69
CA THR A 59 -0.63 9.15 15.45
C THR A 59 0.02 7.96 14.77
N ASN A 60 -0.78 6.99 14.33
CA ASN A 60 -0.30 5.83 13.60
C ASN A 60 0.30 6.21 12.24
N LYS A 61 -0.33 7.15 11.52
CA LYS A 61 0.17 7.68 10.26
C LYS A 61 1.55 8.32 10.42
N ASP A 62 1.69 9.23 11.38
CA ASP A 62 2.95 9.91 11.67
C ASP A 62 4.04 8.88 12.02
N TYR A 63 3.70 7.87 12.84
CA TYR A 63 4.62 6.77 13.17
C TYR A 63 5.10 5.99 11.94
N ILE A 64 4.18 5.58 11.04
CA ILE A 64 4.54 4.83 9.83
C ILE A 64 5.49 5.65 8.94
N LEU A 65 5.27 6.96 8.82
CA LEU A 65 6.12 7.85 8.04
C LEU A 65 7.51 7.99 8.68
N GLU A 66 7.58 8.19 9.99
CA GLU A 66 8.85 8.29 10.74
C GLU A 66 9.67 6.99 10.72
N ALA A 67 8.99 5.84 10.67
CA ALA A 67 9.60 4.52 10.57
C ALA A 67 10.05 4.14 9.14
N ASN A 68 10.05 5.09 8.19
CA ASN A 68 10.33 4.84 6.76
C ASN A 68 9.42 3.77 6.12
N GLY A 69 8.19 3.61 6.62
CA GLY A 69 7.28 2.54 6.19
C GLY A 69 6.75 2.68 4.75
N VAL A 70 6.94 3.82 4.10
CA VAL A 70 6.46 4.04 2.73
C VAL A 70 7.16 3.12 1.73
N GLU A 71 8.47 2.87 1.88
CA GLU A 71 9.23 2.02 0.96
C GLU A 71 8.74 0.55 0.93
N PRO A 72 8.60 -0.16 2.07
CA PRO A 72 8.05 -1.52 2.04
C PRO A 72 6.60 -1.57 1.53
N ILE A 73 5.79 -0.53 1.79
CA ILE A 73 4.43 -0.44 1.24
C ILE A 73 4.43 -0.29 -0.29
N ILE A 74 5.37 0.47 -0.86
CA ILE A 74 5.54 0.55 -2.32
C ILE A 74 5.92 -0.81 -2.90
N ASN A 75 6.77 -1.59 -2.22
CA ASN A 75 7.16 -2.92 -2.69
C ASN A 75 5.96 -3.88 -2.80
N CYS A 76 4.96 -3.74 -1.92
CA CYS A 76 3.71 -4.52 -1.98
C CYS A 76 2.91 -4.30 -3.28
N LEU A 77 3.14 -3.20 -4.03
CA LEU A 77 2.52 -2.99 -5.35
C LEU A 77 2.95 -4.04 -6.39
N SER A 78 4.07 -4.73 -6.17
CA SER A 78 4.54 -5.79 -7.08
C SER A 78 3.94 -7.17 -6.76
N SER A 79 3.07 -7.28 -5.76
CA SER A 79 2.44 -8.54 -5.36
C SER A 79 1.53 -9.10 -6.46
N SER A 80 1.48 -10.43 -6.58
CA SER A 80 0.48 -11.10 -7.43
C SER A 80 -0.90 -11.20 -6.79
N ASN A 81 -1.04 -10.89 -5.50
CA ASN A 81 -2.28 -10.91 -4.76
C ASN A 81 -2.99 -9.54 -4.87
N GLU A 82 -4.17 -9.51 -5.49
CA GLU A 82 -4.93 -8.26 -5.71
C GLU A 82 -5.27 -7.54 -4.40
N GLU A 83 -5.63 -8.26 -3.33
CA GLU A 83 -6.00 -7.63 -2.04
C GLU A 83 -4.79 -6.95 -1.38
N THR A 84 -3.59 -7.53 -1.55
CA THR A 84 -2.33 -6.91 -1.12
C THR A 84 -2.08 -5.62 -1.90
N VAL A 85 -2.23 -5.63 -3.22
CA VAL A 85 -2.02 -4.45 -4.08
C VAL A 85 -3.05 -3.37 -3.75
N MET A 86 -4.33 -3.72 -3.62
CA MET A 86 -5.41 -2.79 -3.27
C MET A 86 -5.17 -2.12 -1.92
N SER A 87 -4.76 -2.90 -0.91
CA SER A 87 -4.41 -2.38 0.41
C SER A 87 -3.20 -1.46 0.36
N ALA A 88 -2.17 -1.79 -0.44
CA ALA A 88 -1.00 -0.95 -0.63
C ALA A 88 -1.35 0.38 -1.30
N VAL A 89 -2.14 0.37 -2.39
CA VAL A 89 -2.60 1.61 -3.06
C VAL A 89 -3.36 2.49 -2.09
N THR A 90 -4.32 1.91 -1.36
CA THR A 90 -5.14 2.65 -0.39
C THR A 90 -4.30 3.22 0.74
N THR A 91 -3.35 2.45 1.26
CA THR A 91 -2.41 2.91 2.30
C THR A 91 -1.57 4.08 1.79
N LEU A 92 -1.06 4.03 0.55
CA LEU A 92 -0.32 5.15 -0.04
C LEU A 92 -1.16 6.41 -0.19
N MET A 93 -2.45 6.29 -0.54
CA MET A 93 -3.39 7.42 -0.55
C MET A 93 -3.48 8.07 0.83
N TYR A 94 -3.70 7.27 1.88
CA TYR A 94 -3.81 7.77 3.25
C TYR A 94 -2.50 8.34 3.81
N LEU A 95 -1.36 7.76 3.41
CA LEU A 95 -0.04 8.24 3.78
C LEU A 95 0.41 9.45 2.96
N THR A 96 -0.32 9.87 1.92
CA THR A 96 0.08 11.03 1.11
C THR A 96 -0.21 12.34 1.86
N THR A 97 0.86 12.91 2.41
CA THR A 97 0.91 14.20 3.11
C THR A 97 1.85 15.14 2.36
N PRO A 98 1.91 16.45 2.66
CA PRO A 98 2.91 17.33 2.06
C PRO A 98 4.36 16.81 2.22
N GLN A 99 4.67 16.12 3.32
CA GLN A 99 5.99 15.60 3.63
C GLN A 99 6.34 14.34 2.83
N SER A 100 5.36 13.45 2.63
CA SER A 100 5.56 12.13 2.00
C SER A 100 5.17 12.09 0.52
N ARG A 101 4.48 13.11 -0.01
CA ARG A 101 3.96 13.15 -1.38
C ARG A 101 5.01 12.82 -2.44
N GLN A 102 6.23 13.34 -2.29
CA GLN A 102 7.30 13.05 -3.25
C GLN A 102 7.60 11.56 -3.35
N GLN A 103 7.53 10.83 -2.23
CA GLN A 103 7.77 9.39 -2.18
C GLN A 103 6.53 8.58 -2.59
N THR A 104 5.35 8.93 -2.06
CA THR A 104 4.10 8.19 -2.36
C THR A 104 3.64 8.38 -3.81
N THR A 105 4.06 9.45 -4.49
CA THR A 105 3.80 9.71 -5.92
C THR A 105 5.07 9.67 -6.76
N ALA A 106 6.09 8.95 -6.30
CA ALA A 106 7.30 8.73 -7.07
C ALA A 106 6.97 8.04 -8.40
N LEU A 107 7.79 8.30 -9.41
CA LEU A 107 7.56 7.86 -10.78
C LEU A 107 7.23 6.35 -10.92
N PRO A 108 7.93 5.41 -10.23
CA PRO A 108 7.56 3.99 -10.29
C PRO A 108 6.15 3.70 -9.76
N VAL A 109 5.69 4.43 -8.74
CA VAL A 109 4.33 4.30 -8.21
C VAL A 109 3.32 4.76 -9.26
N VAL A 110 3.57 5.89 -9.92
CA VAL A 110 2.69 6.41 -10.98
C VAL A 110 2.62 5.43 -12.17
N GLU A 111 3.74 4.79 -12.53
CA GLU A 111 3.76 3.73 -13.56
C GLU A 111 2.91 2.52 -13.15
N CYS A 112 2.99 2.07 -11.89
CA CYS A 112 2.11 1.03 -11.36
C CYS A 112 0.64 1.43 -11.47
N MET A 113 0.27 2.65 -11.07
CA MET A 113 -1.13 3.10 -11.14
C MET A 113 -1.65 3.20 -12.58
N LEU A 114 -0.84 3.69 -13.52
CA LEU A 114 -1.20 3.70 -14.94
C LEU A 114 -1.48 2.29 -15.45
N ARG A 115 -0.67 1.32 -15.06
CA ARG A 115 -0.89 -0.07 -15.42
C ARG A 115 -2.15 -0.64 -14.76
N PHE A 116 -2.34 -0.41 -13.47
CA PHE A 116 -3.50 -0.89 -12.73
C PHE A 116 -4.81 -0.30 -13.24
N SER A 117 -4.80 0.94 -13.73
CA SER A 117 -5.96 1.56 -14.41
C SER A 117 -6.42 0.81 -15.66
N LEU A 118 -5.57 -0.06 -16.22
CA LEU A 118 -5.87 -0.92 -17.37
C LEU A 118 -6.22 -2.36 -16.97
N SER A 119 -6.27 -2.67 -15.66
CA SER A 119 -6.62 -4.00 -15.16
C SER A 119 -8.05 -4.39 -15.54
N ALA A 120 -8.27 -5.71 -15.73
CA ALA A 120 -9.62 -6.26 -15.91
C ALA A 120 -10.46 -6.15 -14.64
N SER A 121 -9.83 -6.17 -13.45
CA SER A 121 -10.51 -5.93 -12.18
C SER A 121 -10.97 -4.47 -12.10
N ARG A 122 -12.29 -4.29 -12.07
CA ARG A 122 -12.92 -2.96 -11.94
C ARG A 122 -12.56 -2.27 -10.63
N ARG A 123 -12.32 -3.03 -9.55
CA ARG A 123 -11.96 -2.44 -8.25
C ARG A 123 -10.57 -1.79 -8.36
N LEU A 124 -9.60 -2.56 -8.87
CA LEU A 124 -8.23 -2.11 -9.02
C LEU A 124 -8.10 -0.99 -10.04
N SER A 125 -8.78 -1.10 -11.19
CA SER A 125 -8.72 -0.05 -12.21
C SER A 125 -9.33 1.27 -11.75
N ASN A 126 -10.47 1.23 -11.05
CA ASN A 126 -11.08 2.43 -10.48
C ASN A 126 -10.19 3.05 -9.40
N LEU A 127 -9.68 2.24 -8.46
CA LEU A 127 -8.83 2.74 -7.37
C LEU A 127 -7.56 3.41 -7.90
N ALA A 128 -6.90 2.79 -8.87
CA ALA A 128 -5.71 3.37 -9.50
C ALA A 128 -6.03 4.64 -10.29
N THR A 129 -7.20 4.71 -10.93
CA THR A 129 -7.65 5.92 -11.63
C THR A 129 -7.85 7.07 -10.63
N VAL A 130 -8.53 6.83 -9.51
CA VAL A 130 -8.70 7.82 -8.44
C VAL A 130 -7.34 8.26 -7.89
N PHE A 131 -6.40 7.34 -7.68
CA PHE A 131 -5.05 7.70 -7.24
C PHE A 131 -4.38 8.70 -8.21
N LEU A 132 -4.43 8.41 -9.51
CA LEU A 132 -3.82 9.25 -10.55
C LEU A 132 -4.47 10.64 -10.62
N GLU A 133 -5.79 10.72 -10.45
CA GLU A 133 -6.55 11.97 -10.54
C GLU A 133 -6.36 12.86 -9.30
N ASP A 134 -6.37 12.27 -8.10
CA ASP A 134 -6.40 13.02 -6.85
C ASP A 134 -5.00 13.34 -6.29
N TYR A 135 -3.99 12.51 -6.57
CA TYR A 135 -2.68 12.59 -5.92
C TYR A 135 -1.54 12.97 -6.87
N CYS A 136 -1.66 12.69 -8.16
CA CYS A 136 -0.61 12.94 -9.15
C CYS A 136 -0.87 14.22 -9.97
N THR A 137 0.20 14.88 -10.40
CA THR A 137 0.09 15.99 -11.37
C THR A 137 0.04 15.46 -12.80
N GLN A 138 -0.55 16.23 -13.72
CA GLN A 138 -0.57 15.86 -15.15
C GLN A 138 0.82 15.60 -15.71
N LEU A 139 1.82 16.41 -15.33
CA LEU A 139 3.21 16.23 -15.75
C LEU A 139 3.79 14.88 -15.32
N GLN A 140 3.59 14.47 -14.06
CA GLN A 140 4.05 13.16 -13.57
C GLN A 140 3.38 12.01 -14.35
N VAL A 141 2.08 12.14 -14.62
CA VAL A 141 1.32 11.13 -15.37
C VAL A 141 1.82 11.04 -16.82
N GLU A 142 2.08 12.17 -17.48
CA GLU A 142 2.62 12.20 -18.83
C GLU A 142 4.04 11.62 -18.91
N GLU A 143 4.90 11.96 -17.94
CA GLU A 143 6.26 11.42 -17.83
C GLU A 143 6.23 9.88 -17.72
N ALA A 144 5.43 9.34 -16.80
CA ALA A 144 5.26 7.90 -16.61
C ALA A 144 4.66 7.19 -17.85
N ARG A 145 3.71 7.83 -18.56
CA ARG A 145 3.15 7.29 -19.81
C ARG A 145 4.19 7.22 -20.94
N ASN A 146 5.16 8.13 -20.96
CA ASN A 146 6.20 8.12 -22.00
C ASN A 146 7.24 7.05 -21.70
N LEU A 147 7.63 6.85 -20.45
CA LEU A 147 8.56 5.80 -20.04
C LEU A 147 8.01 4.40 -20.29
N SER A 148 6.78 4.12 -19.86
CA SER A 148 6.12 2.81 -20.07
C SER A 148 5.96 2.40 -21.55
N LYS A 149 5.93 3.35 -22.50
CA LYS A 149 5.99 3.05 -23.95
C LYS A 149 7.38 2.57 -24.40
N HIS A 150 8.44 2.92 -23.66
CA HIS A 150 9.82 2.57 -23.93
C HIS A 150 10.33 1.39 -23.08
N THR A 151 9.74 1.15 -21.91
CA THR A 151 10.05 0.05 -21.00
C THR A 151 8.91 -0.97 -21.00
N ALA A 152 8.92 -1.89 -21.95
CA ALA A 152 8.13 -3.11 -21.84
C ALA A 152 8.69 -4.00 -20.71
N VAL A 153 8.42 -3.68 -19.43
CA VAL A 153 9.05 -4.36 -18.29
C VAL A 153 8.02 -4.90 -17.28
N GLY A 154 7.70 -6.17 -17.46
CA GLY A 154 8.23 -7.22 -16.56
C GLY A 154 7.54 -7.52 -15.24
N ILE A 155 6.86 -6.57 -14.59
CA ILE A 155 6.03 -6.93 -13.42
C ILE A 155 4.77 -7.66 -13.98
N PRO A 156 4.22 -8.72 -13.40
CA PRO A 156 2.94 -9.29 -13.86
C PRO A 156 1.75 -8.48 -13.31
N LEU A 157 0.59 -8.52 -13.99
CA LEU A 157 -0.65 -8.03 -13.35
C LEU A 157 -1.01 -9.01 -12.23
N PRO A 158 -1.62 -8.56 -11.12
CA PRO A 158 -2.17 -9.45 -10.12
C PRO A 158 -3.10 -10.47 -10.77
N LYS A 159 -3.11 -11.70 -10.26
CA LYS A 159 -4.02 -12.75 -10.75
C LYS A 159 -5.39 -12.57 -10.08
N ASP A 160 -6.45 -12.85 -10.85
CA ASP A 160 -7.84 -12.87 -10.38
C ASP A 160 -8.07 -13.85 -9.21
#